data_AF-A0A1S1YXS5-F1
#
_entry.id   AF-A0A1S1YXS5-F1
#
_cell.length_a   1.000
_cell.length_b   1.000
_cell.length_c   1.000
_cell.angle_alpha   90.00
_cell.angle_beta   90.00
_cell.angle_gamma   90.00
#
_symmetry.space_group_name_H-M   'P 1'
#
loop_
_entity.id
_entity.type
_entity.pdbx_description
1 polymer ?
#
loop_
_entity_poly.entity_id
_entity_poly.type
_entity_poly.pdbx_seq_one_letter_code
_entity_poly.pdbx_strand_id
1 'polypeptide(L)'
;MLHDLYLSGIQNINRYPHLTVTGSFTGDEFPSTESFITDQSGKTKLFLGAQMENGGLHSLVDDNKEKLFNVNMQIMFNDKGNFTGVRQGETTYSVEDWNKKVQTDFER
;
A
#
# COMPACT_ATOMS: atom_id res chain seq x y z
N MET A 1 -10.89 -3.66 10.12
CA MET A 1 -10.19 -4.97 10.02
C MET A 1 -9.86 -5.27 8.56
N LEU A 2 -8.63 -5.66 8.19
CA LEU A 2 -8.27 -6.07 6.81
C LEU A 2 -9.18 -7.23 6.37
N HIS A 3 -9.97 -7.04 5.31
CA HIS A 3 -10.82 -8.12 4.79
C HIS A 3 -10.03 -9.08 3.91
N ASP A 4 -9.26 -8.59 2.93
CA ASP A 4 -8.52 -9.47 2.01
C ASP A 4 -7.24 -8.80 1.46
N LEU A 5 -6.08 -9.39 1.73
CA LEU A 5 -4.80 -9.05 1.08
C LEU A 5 -4.31 -10.24 0.27
N TYR A 6 -4.23 -10.07 -1.04
CA TYR A 6 -3.68 -11.05 -1.96
C TYR A 6 -2.26 -10.64 -2.37
N LEU A 7 -1.29 -11.37 -1.84
CA LEU A 7 0.09 -11.34 -2.32
C LEU A 7 0.23 -12.43 -3.38
N SER A 8 0.26 -12.02 -4.64
CA SER A 8 0.56 -12.97 -5.72
C SER A 8 2.07 -13.10 -5.87
N GLY A 9 2.54 -14.33 -6.12
CA GLY A 9 3.97 -14.67 -6.14
C GLY A 9 4.80 -13.82 -7.10
N ILE A 10 6.12 -13.92 -6.96
CA ILE A 10 7.09 -13.17 -7.77
C ILE A 10 6.93 -13.55 -9.25
N GLN A 11 6.70 -12.56 -10.10
CA GLN A 11 6.63 -12.74 -11.54
C GLN A 11 7.82 -12.07 -12.23
N ASN A 12 8.28 -12.66 -13.33
CA ASN A 12 9.30 -12.09 -14.20
C ASN A 12 8.62 -11.59 -15.48
N ILE A 13 8.29 -10.31 -15.52
CA ILE A 13 7.75 -9.62 -16.69
C ILE A 13 8.80 -8.58 -17.07
N ASN A 14 9.26 -8.58 -18.33
CA ASN A 14 10.24 -7.63 -18.85
C ASN A 14 11.60 -7.59 -18.10
N ARG A 15 12.15 -8.76 -17.74
CA ARG A 15 13.50 -8.98 -17.16
C ARG A 15 13.76 -8.55 -15.72
N TYR A 16 12.82 -7.90 -15.03
CA TYR A 16 12.97 -7.57 -13.61
C TYR A 16 11.92 -8.30 -12.77
N PRO A 17 12.33 -8.99 -11.68
CA PRO A 17 11.39 -9.62 -10.78
C PRO A 17 10.55 -8.54 -10.09
N HIS A 18 9.25 -8.79 -9.99
CA HIS A 18 8.34 -7.92 -9.26
C HIS A 18 7.35 -8.74 -8.44
N LEU A 19 6.88 -8.12 -7.36
CA LEU A 19 5.87 -8.64 -6.46
C LEU A 19 4.57 -7.88 -6.71
N THR A 20 3.54 -8.58 -7.15
CA THR A 20 2.22 -7.98 -7.36
C THR A 20 1.42 -8.04 -6.07
N VAL A 21 1.07 -6.87 -5.55
CA VAL A 21 0.30 -6.67 -4.32
C VAL A 21 -1.07 -6.11 -4.68
N THR A 22 -2.09 -6.87 -4.35
CA THR A 22 -3.49 -6.49 -4.55
C THR A 22 -4.29 -6.74 -3.28
N GLY A 23 -5.15 -5.82 -2.88
CA GLY A 23 -5.95 -6.03 -1.68
C GLY A 23 -6.90 -4.88 -1.39
N SER A 24 -7.81 -5.14 -0.46
CA SER A 24 -8.76 -4.15 0.05
C SER A 24 -8.62 -4.03 1.56
N PHE A 25 -8.48 -2.80 2.03
CA PHE A 25 -8.39 -2.45 3.44
C PHE A 25 -9.69 -1.83 3.89
N THR A 26 -10.09 -2.23 5.08
CA THR A 26 -11.37 -1.91 5.68
C THR A 26 -11.18 -1.73 7.18
N GLY A 27 -12.03 -0.94 7.80
CA GLY A 27 -11.96 -0.65 9.22
C GLY A 27 -12.97 0.40 9.59
N ASP A 28 -12.69 1.08 10.70
CA ASP A 28 -13.44 2.25 11.11
C ASP A 28 -12.79 3.49 10.46
N GLU A 29 -13.58 4.49 10.11
CA GLU A 29 -13.08 5.78 9.56
C GLU A 29 -12.38 6.64 10.64
N PHE A 30 -12.19 6.12 11.85
CA PHE A 30 -11.48 6.80 12.92
C PHE A 30 -10.75 5.78 13.83
N PRO A 31 -9.48 6.01 14.20
CA PRO A 31 -8.60 7.12 13.77
C PRO A 31 -8.04 6.92 12.35
N SER A 32 -7.19 7.86 11.89
CA SER A 32 -6.40 7.71 10.66
C SER A 32 -5.73 6.33 10.59
N THR A 33 -5.72 5.75 9.39
CA THR A 33 -5.14 4.43 9.13
C THR A 33 -4.10 4.50 8.03
N GLU A 34 -2.95 3.85 8.25
CA GLU A 34 -1.88 3.71 7.25
C GLU A 34 -1.43 2.26 7.14
N SER A 35 -1.00 1.85 5.95
CA SER A 35 -0.43 0.53 5.71
C SER A 35 0.81 0.63 4.83
N PHE A 36 1.85 -0.14 5.16
CA PHE A 36 3.11 -0.17 4.42
C PHE A 36 3.73 -1.57 4.41
N ILE A 37 4.57 -1.82 3.41
CA ILE A 37 5.44 -3.00 3.32
C ILE A 37 6.89 -2.55 3.39
N THR A 38 7.74 -3.36 4.02
CA THR A 38 9.17 -3.09 4.17
C THR A 38 9.97 -4.13 3.39
N ASP A 39 11.06 -3.71 2.76
CA ASP A 39 11.98 -4.64 2.11
C ASP A 39 12.76 -5.50 3.11
N GLN A 40 13.47 -6.51 2.62
CA GLN A 40 14.21 -7.43 3.48
C GLN A 40 15.36 -6.77 4.25
N SER A 41 15.84 -5.61 3.80
CA SER A 41 16.87 -4.86 4.51
C SER A 41 16.32 -4.13 5.73
N GLY A 42 14.99 -3.97 5.81
CA GLY A 42 14.31 -3.20 6.85
C GLY A 42 14.39 -1.67 6.64
N LYS A 43 15.06 -1.21 5.58
CA LYS A 43 15.37 0.21 5.38
C LYS A 43 14.36 0.92 4.49
N THR A 44 13.84 0.22 3.48
CA THR A 44 12.93 0.82 2.49
C THR A 44 11.51 0.43 2.80
N LYS A 45 10.63 1.44 2.93
CA LYS A 45 9.19 1.26 3.10
C LYS A 45 8.46 1.76 1.86
N LEU A 46 7.42 1.05 1.47
CA LEU A 46 6.45 1.48 0.47
C LEU A 46 5.06 1.50 1.12
N PHE A 47 4.36 2.63 1.02
CA PHE A 47 2.96 2.67 1.44
C PHE A 47 2.10 1.80 0.51
N LEU A 48 1.20 1.02 1.11
CA LEU A 48 0.13 0.32 0.39
C LEU A 48 -1.11 1.21 0.27
N GLY A 49 -1.28 2.13 1.21
CA GLY A 49 -2.34 3.12 1.24
C GLY A 49 -2.43 3.78 2.62
N ALA A 50 -3.20 4.85 2.68
CA ALA A 50 -3.48 5.60 3.88
C ALA A 50 -4.85 6.28 3.75
N GLN A 51 -5.58 6.44 4.85
CA GLN A 51 -6.88 7.08 4.92
C GLN A 51 -6.91 7.99 6.15
N MET A 52 -7.11 9.30 5.91
CA MET A 52 -7.31 10.26 7.00
C MET A 52 -8.64 9.98 7.69
N GLU A 53 -8.70 10.22 9.00
CA GLU A 53 -9.95 10.03 9.72
C GLU A 53 -11.08 10.89 9.17
N ASN A 54 -12.26 10.30 9.12
CA ASN A 54 -13.51 10.96 8.78
C ASN A 54 -14.56 10.59 9.83
N GLY A 55 -14.39 11.09 11.05
CA GLY A 55 -15.25 10.71 12.17
C GLY A 55 -14.75 11.23 13.51
N GLY A 56 -15.32 10.70 14.59
CA GLY A 56 -14.90 11.05 15.95
C GLY A 56 -15.04 9.87 16.90
N LEU A 57 -14.92 10.10 18.20
CA LEU A 57 -14.96 9.04 19.22
C LEU A 57 -16.21 8.15 19.14
N HIS A 58 -17.33 8.68 18.65
CA HIS A 58 -18.58 7.93 18.45
C HIS A 58 -18.53 6.94 17.27
N SER A 59 -17.61 7.12 16.31
CA SER A 59 -17.39 6.21 15.18
C SER A 59 -16.69 4.90 15.59
N LEU A 60 -16.20 4.80 16.82
CA LEU A 60 -15.60 3.56 17.36
C LEU A 60 -16.62 2.48 17.73
N VAL A 61 -17.91 2.81 17.75
CA VAL A 61 -18.99 1.86 18.09
C VAL A 61 -19.48 1.10 16.84
N ASP A 62 -18.88 1.37 15.68
CA ASP A 62 -19.26 0.76 14.41
C ASP A 62 -18.59 -0.61 14.17
N ASP A 63 -19.06 -1.30 13.13
CA ASP A 63 -18.78 -2.72 12.88
C ASP A 63 -17.46 -3.00 12.13
N ASN A 64 -16.54 -2.04 11.95
CA ASN A 64 -15.26 -2.22 11.25
C ASN A 64 -15.36 -2.59 9.75
N LYS A 65 -16.44 -2.19 9.08
CA LYS A 65 -16.79 -2.60 7.71
C LYS A 65 -16.55 -1.55 6.63
N GLU A 66 -16.16 -0.33 7.00
CA GLU A 66 -15.97 0.73 6.02
C GLU A 66 -14.75 0.47 5.13
N LYS A 67 -14.88 0.77 3.84
CA LYS A 67 -13.80 0.61 2.86
C LYS A 67 -12.85 1.79 2.98
N LEU A 68 -11.63 1.53 3.42
CA LEU A 68 -10.61 2.55 3.62
C LEU A 68 -9.85 2.80 2.32
N PHE A 69 -9.19 1.78 1.77
CA PHE A 69 -8.45 1.93 0.51
C PHE A 69 -8.20 0.58 -0.17
N ASN A 70 -7.95 0.64 -1.48
CA ASN A 70 -7.51 -0.51 -2.26
C ASN A 70 -6.06 -0.33 -2.70
N VAL A 71 -5.32 -1.43 -2.73
CA VAL A 71 -3.98 -1.46 -3.31
C VAL A 71 -3.99 -2.33 -4.57
N ASN A 72 -3.36 -1.83 -5.62
CA ASN A 72 -3.00 -2.59 -6.81
C ASN A 72 -1.70 -2.02 -7.35
N MET A 73 -0.60 -2.69 -7.04
CA MET A 73 0.74 -2.23 -7.36
C MET A 73 1.67 -3.42 -7.65
N GLN A 74 2.69 -3.16 -8.46
CA GLN A 74 3.79 -4.08 -8.70
C GLN A 74 5.06 -3.48 -8.09
N ILE A 75 5.59 -4.13 -7.06
CA ILE A 75 6.81 -3.70 -6.39
C ILE A 75 8.00 -4.26 -7.16
N MET A 76 8.87 -3.37 -7.63
CA MET A 76 10.13 -3.73 -8.27
C MET A 76 11.22 -3.86 -7.20
N PHE A 77 12.07 -4.87 -7.33
CA PHE A 77 13.20 -5.07 -6.41
C PHE A 77 14.44 -5.60 -7.14
N ASN A 78 15.62 -5.33 -6.57
CA ASN A 78 16.88 -5.84 -7.10
C ASN A 78 17.13 -7.30 -6.69
N ASP A 79 18.24 -7.89 -7.14
CA ASP A 79 18.70 -9.24 -6.72
C ASP A 79 18.89 -9.36 -5.20
N LYS A 80 19.23 -8.23 -4.56
CA LYS A 80 19.20 -7.90 -3.12
C LYS A 80 17.85 -8.06 -2.43
N GLY A 81 16.78 -8.18 -3.22
CA GLY A 81 15.38 -7.93 -2.90
C GLY A 81 15.12 -6.67 -2.07
N ASN A 82 15.89 -5.61 -2.34
CA ASN A 82 15.61 -4.25 -1.87
C ASN A 82 14.70 -3.57 -2.90
N PHE A 83 13.74 -2.79 -2.43
CA PHE A 83 12.78 -2.12 -3.32
C PHE A 83 13.49 -1.06 -4.16
N THR A 84 13.15 -1.01 -5.45
CA THR A 84 13.72 -0.05 -6.41
C THR A 84 12.67 0.86 -7.03
N GLY A 85 11.39 0.49 -6.93
CA GLY A 85 10.28 1.31 -7.43
C GLY A 85 8.95 0.58 -7.39
N VAL A 86 7.93 1.27 -7.87
CA VAL A 86 6.57 0.76 -7.97
C VAL A 86 6.04 1.00 -9.36
N ARG A 87 5.41 -0.01 -9.96
CA ARG A 87 4.59 0.16 -11.15
C ARG A 87 3.11 0.07 -10.78
N GLN A 88 2.33 1.05 -11.23
CA GLN A 88 0.87 1.06 -11.13
C GLN A 88 0.30 1.31 -12.53
N GLY A 89 -0.34 0.30 -13.11
CA GLY A 89 -0.73 0.32 -14.51
C GLY A 89 0.49 0.51 -15.42
N GLU A 90 0.49 1.59 -16.21
CA GLU A 90 1.60 1.91 -17.12
C GLU A 90 2.64 2.87 -16.52
N THR A 91 2.37 3.44 -15.34
CA THR A 91 3.27 4.40 -14.71
C THR A 91 4.23 3.69 -13.76
N THR A 92 5.51 4.04 -13.86
CA THR A 92 6.56 3.61 -12.93
C THR A 92 6.99 4.79 -12.09
N TYR A 93 7.03 4.58 -10.78
CA TYR A 93 7.43 5.54 -9.77
C TYR A 93 8.73 5.08 -9.11
N SER A 94 9.60 6.03 -8.77
CA SER A 94 10.64 5.76 -7.78
C SER A 94 9.99 5.45 -6.42
N VAL A 95 10.76 4.85 -5.50
CA VAL A 95 10.29 4.64 -4.12
C VAL A 95 9.83 5.94 -3.47
N GLU A 96 10.59 7.02 -3.68
CA GLU A 96 10.31 8.33 -3.11
C GLU A 96 9.03 8.94 -3.70
N ASP A 97 8.90 8.92 -5.03
CA ASP A 97 7.73 9.50 -5.72
C ASP A 97 6.45 8.75 -5.37
N TRP A 98 6.52 7.42 -5.25
CA TRP A 98 5.39 6.62 -4.81
C TRP A 98 4.94 7.01 -3.40
N ASN A 99 5.88 7.09 -2.45
CA ASN A 99 5.53 7.42 -1.07
C ASN A 99 4.98 8.85 -0.96
N LYS A 100 5.56 9.81 -1.68
CA LYS A 100 5.02 11.18 -1.77
C LYS A 100 3.61 11.20 -2.33
N LYS A 101 3.35 10.44 -3.41
CA LYS A 101 2.01 10.33 -4.00
C LYS A 101 0.99 9.83 -2.96
N VAL A 102 1.30 8.76 -2.22
CA VAL A 102 0.37 8.22 -1.22
C VAL A 102 0.17 9.21 -0.06
N GLN A 103 1.22 9.90 0.38
CA GLN A 103 1.10 10.96 1.39
C GLN A 103 0.22 12.12 0.92
N THR A 104 0.37 12.58 -0.32
CA THR A 104 -0.49 13.63 -0.88
C THR A 104 -1.94 13.17 -1.02
N ASP A 105 -2.17 11.89 -1.33
CA ASP A 105 -3.52 11.32 -1.40
C ASP A 105 -4.15 11.14 -0.02
N PHE A 106 -3.34 10.96 1.04
CA PHE A 106 -3.79 10.93 2.44
C PHE A 106 -4.27 12.29 2.94
N GLU A 107 -3.66 13.38 2.48
CA GLU A 107 -3.99 14.75 2.91
C GLU A 107 -5.26 15.33 2.23
N ARG A 108 -5.92 14.57 1.36
CA ARG A 108 -7.12 14.98 0.63
C ARG A 108 -8.39 14.40 1.24
#